data_AF-A0A0D2ZYM7-F1
#
_entry.id   AF-A0A0D2ZYM7-F1
#
_cell.length_a   1.000
_cell.length_b   1.000
_cell.length_c   1.000
_cell.angle_alpha   90.00
_cell.angle_beta   90.00
_cell.angle_gamma   90.00
#
_symmetry.space_group_name_H-M   'P 1'
#
loop_
_entity.id
_entity.type
_entity.pdbx_description
1 polymer ?
#
loop_
_entity_poly.entity_id
_entity_poly.type
_entity_poly.pdbx_seq_one_letter_code
_entity_poly.pdbx_strand_id
1 'polypeptide(L)'
;MSNSITRWHYITVGGSILAWLVFAFVYCGITTSRDRNENVYFVIYVLMSTFYFYFTLLLVPAVSLLGDFIYQGVERWFFPYDYQIVQEIHRHESDATKADHLEIENELTPQEARSYAI
;
A
#
# COMPACT_ATOMS: atom_id res chain seq x y z
N MET A 1 -7.95 3.20 -7.77
CA MET A 1 -8.03 4.49 -7.06
C MET A 1 -8.75 4.29 -5.73
N SER A 2 -8.10 4.61 -4.61
CA SER A 2 -8.74 4.67 -3.30
C SER A 2 -8.50 6.07 -2.73
N ASN A 3 -9.58 6.74 -2.33
CA ASN A 3 -9.51 8.12 -1.84
C ASN A 3 -9.10 8.21 -0.36
N SER A 4 -9.00 7.06 0.34
CA SER A 4 -8.55 7.00 1.71
C SER A 4 -7.62 5.82 1.92
N ILE A 5 -6.37 6.11 2.29
CA ILE A 5 -5.35 5.10 2.53
C ILE A 5 -5.38 4.73 4.02
N THR A 6 -6.04 3.62 4.33
CA THR A 6 -6.08 3.08 5.69
C THR A 6 -4.92 2.10 5.92
N ARG A 7 -4.59 1.84 7.19
CA ARG A 7 -3.54 0.84 7.54
C ARG A 7 -3.82 -0.54 6.91
N TRP A 8 -5.10 -0.88 6.74
CA TRP A 8 -5.53 -2.10 6.08
C TRP A 8 -5.16 -2.17 4.60
N HIS A 9 -5.21 -1.05 3.88
CA HIS A 9 -4.81 -1.04 2.47
C HIS A 9 -3.33 -1.40 2.29
N TYR A 10 -2.45 -0.90 3.16
CA TYR A 10 -1.04 -1.27 3.11
C TYR A 10 -0.83 -2.76 3.38
N ILE A 11 -1.52 -3.31 4.37
CA ILE A 11 -1.42 -4.73 4.74
C ILE A 11 -1.96 -5.62 3.62
N THR A 12 -3.11 -5.29 3.02
CA THR A 12 -3.72 -6.13 1.99
C THR A 12 -2.97 -6.04 0.67
N VAL A 13 -2.56 -4.85 0.24
CA VAL A 13 -1.79 -4.67 -1.00
C VAL A 13 -0.42 -5.33 -0.88
N GLY A 14 0.36 -4.97 0.15
CA GLY A 14 1.68 -5.56 0.38
C GLY A 14 1.60 -7.07 0.66
N GLY A 15 0.61 -7.49 1.44
CA GLY A 15 0.35 -8.88 1.76
C GLY A 15 0.00 -9.71 0.52
N SER A 16 -0.75 -9.16 -0.45
CA SER A 16 -1.09 -9.87 -1.68
C SER A 16 0.13 -10.13 -2.56
N ILE A 17 1.03 -9.15 -2.67
CA ILE A 17 2.28 -9.29 -3.43
C ILE A 17 3.18 -10.34 -2.78
N LEU A 18 3.34 -10.27 -1.45
CA LEU A 18 4.15 -11.23 -0.70
C LEU A 18 3.55 -12.65 -0.76
N ALA A 19 2.24 -12.77 -0.57
CA ALA A 19 1.54 -14.05 -0.62
C ALA A 19 1.68 -14.72 -1.99
N TRP A 20 1.62 -13.94 -3.07
CA TRP A 20 1.92 -14.45 -4.40
C TRP A 20 3.38 -14.93 -4.46
N LEU A 21 4.38 -14.11 -4.11
CA LEU A 21 5.78 -14.57 -4.14
C LEU A 21 6.01 -15.87 -3.34
N VAL A 22 5.43 -15.99 -2.14
CA VAL A 22 5.49 -17.21 -1.33
C VAL A 22 4.83 -18.40 -2.03
N PHE A 23 3.64 -18.22 -2.59
CA PHE A 23 2.98 -19.26 -3.38
C PHE A 23 3.83 -19.70 -4.58
N ALA A 24 4.48 -18.77 -5.29
CA ALA A 24 5.38 -19.07 -6.40
C ALA A 24 6.54 -19.99 -5.98
N PHE A 25 7.17 -19.68 -4.85
CA PHE A 25 8.26 -20.49 -4.29
C PHE A 25 7.80 -21.90 -3.96
N VAL A 26 6.67 -22.03 -3.26
CA VAL A 26 6.12 -23.34 -2.88
C VAL A 26 5.72 -24.15 -4.12
N TYR A 27 5.01 -23.51 -5.05
CA TYR A 27 4.47 -24.16 -6.25
C TYR A 27 5.57 -24.67 -7.19
N CYS A 28 6.64 -23.89 -7.40
CA CYS A 28 7.75 -24.29 -8.27
C CYS A 28 8.81 -25.14 -7.55
N GLY A 29 8.81 -25.18 -6.22
CA GLY A 29 9.77 -25.94 -5.41
C GLY A 29 9.31 -27.35 -5.05
N ILE A 30 8.01 -27.59 -4.94
CA ILE A 30 7.45 -28.90 -4.60
C ILE A 30 7.15 -29.70 -5.87
N THR A 31 7.80 -30.86 -6.02
CA THR A 31 7.48 -31.83 -7.08
C THR A 31 6.69 -33.00 -6.50
N THR A 32 5.41 -33.12 -6.82
CA THR A 32 4.65 -34.34 -6.56
C THR A 32 4.76 -35.26 -7.78
N SER A 33 4.91 -36.57 -7.59
CA SER A 33 5.01 -37.57 -8.68
C SER A 33 3.80 -37.63 -9.64
N ARG A 34 2.75 -36.83 -9.43
CA ARG A 34 1.55 -36.76 -10.26
C ARG A 34 1.37 -35.39 -10.96
N ASP A 35 2.31 -34.47 -10.75
CA ASP A 35 2.17 -33.07 -11.18
C ASP A 35 2.77 -32.82 -12.56
N ARG A 36 2.08 -31.97 -13.33
CA ARG A 36 2.47 -31.53 -14.68
C ARG A 36 3.41 -30.31 -14.67
N ASN A 37 4.04 -30.06 -13.52
CA ASN A 37 4.78 -28.83 -13.22
C ASN A 37 6.26 -28.91 -13.62
N GLU A 38 6.69 -29.93 -14.37
CA GLU A 38 8.09 -30.12 -14.81
C GLU A 38 8.64 -28.88 -15.54
N ASN A 39 7.81 -28.20 -16.34
CA ASN A 39 8.22 -27.02 -17.12
C ASN A 39 8.53 -25.78 -16.28
N VAL A 40 8.00 -25.71 -15.06
CA VAL A 40 8.16 -24.55 -14.15
C VAL A 40 8.97 -24.90 -12.91
N TYR A 41 9.41 -26.14 -12.79
CA TYR A 41 10.21 -26.60 -11.67
C TYR A 41 11.49 -25.78 -11.55
N PHE A 42 11.76 -25.30 -10.33
CA PHE A 42 12.95 -24.51 -9.98
C PHE A 42 13.08 -23.13 -10.67
N VAL A 43 12.21 -22.78 -11.62
CA VAL A 43 12.29 -21.54 -12.40
C VAL A 43 12.29 -20.30 -11.51
N ILE A 44 11.45 -20.28 -10.48
CA ILE A 44 11.38 -19.12 -9.56
C ILE A 44 12.67 -18.91 -8.78
N TYR A 45 13.39 -19.98 -8.42
CA TYR A 45 14.67 -19.89 -7.71
C TYR A 45 15.75 -19.29 -8.62
N VAL A 46 15.77 -19.70 -9.89
CA VAL A 46 16.65 -19.12 -10.90
C VAL A 46 16.31 -17.65 -11.12
N LEU A 47 15.03 -17.29 -11.31
CA LEU A 47 14.59 -15.91 -11.50
C LEU A 47 15.03 -14.99 -10.34
N MET A 48 14.88 -15.46 -9.10
CA MET A 48 15.26 -14.70 -7.90
C MET A 48 16.78 -14.50 -7.77
N SER A 49 17.59 -15.33 -8.40
CA SER A 49 19.05 -15.11 -8.45
C SER A 49 19.49 -14.09 -9.50
N THR A 50 18.59 -13.66 -10.39
CA THR A 50 18.92 -12.73 -11.47
C THR A 50 18.58 -11.29 -11.11
N PHE A 51 19.50 -10.38 -11.44
CA PHE A 51 19.28 -8.94 -11.25
C PHE A 51 18.13 -8.40 -12.12
N TYR A 52 18.00 -8.89 -13.35
CA TYR A 52 16.97 -8.46 -14.29
C TYR A 52 15.55 -8.65 -13.75
N PHE A 53 15.32 -9.69 -12.93
CA PHE A 53 14.04 -9.91 -12.29
C PHE A 53 13.65 -8.75 -11.36
N TYR A 54 14.54 -8.34 -10.45
CA TYR A 54 14.25 -7.23 -9.54
C TYR A 54 14.13 -5.89 -10.26
N PHE A 55 14.96 -5.66 -11.27
CA PHE A 55 14.88 -4.46 -12.09
C PHE A 55 13.52 -4.37 -12.81
N THR A 56 13.09 -5.45 -13.46
CA THR A 56 11.81 -5.48 -14.17
C THR A 56 10.60 -5.43 -13.23
N LEU A 57 10.70 -6.07 -12.07
CA LEU A 57 9.67 -6.04 -11.02
C LEU A 57 9.38 -4.61 -10.53
N LEU A 58 10.37 -3.71 -10.55
CA LEU A 58 10.16 -2.29 -10.22
C LEU A 58 9.84 -1.44 -11.45
N LEU A 59 10.56 -1.66 -12.56
CA LEU A 59 10.43 -0.88 -13.78
C LEU A 59 9.02 -1.00 -14.39
N VAL A 60 8.47 -2.22 -14.47
CA VAL A 60 7.19 -2.46 -15.14
C VAL A 60 6.04 -1.73 -14.43
N PRO A 61 5.83 -1.87 -13.11
CA PRO A 61 4.83 -1.09 -12.40
C PRO A 61 5.07 0.42 -12.51
N ALA A 62 6.32 0.87 -12.35
CA ALA A 62 6.66 2.30 -12.43
C ALA A 62 6.25 2.92 -13.78
N VAL A 63 6.62 2.27 -14.89
CA VAL A 63 6.27 2.75 -16.23
C VAL A 63 4.76 2.61 -16.50
N SER A 64 4.13 1.51 -16.06
CA SER A 64 2.70 1.31 -16.25
C SER A 64 1.83 2.33 -15.52
N LEU A 65 2.27 2.78 -14.33
CA LEU A 65 1.55 3.74 -13.50
C LEU A 65 1.91 5.19 -13.84
N LEU A 66 3.01 5.44 -14.53
CA LEU A 66 3.46 6.81 -14.85
C LEU A 66 2.42 7.56 -15.69
N GLY A 67 1.82 6.92 -16.69
CA GLY A 67 0.77 7.54 -17.51
C GLY A 67 -0.48 7.92 -16.71
N ASP A 68 -0.93 7.01 -15.83
CA ASP A 68 -2.07 7.24 -14.94
C ASP A 68 -1.76 8.34 -13.91
N PHE A 69 -0.54 8.36 -13.38
CA PHE A 69 -0.07 9.39 -12.47
C PHE A 69 -0.02 10.77 -13.12
N ILE A 70 0.49 10.87 -14.36
CA ILE A 70 0.50 12.14 -15.10
C ILE A 70 -0.93 12.60 -15.38
N TYR A 71 -1.80 11.70 -15.84
CA TYR A 71 -3.18 12.05 -16.14
C TYR A 71 -3.91 12.58 -14.90
N GLN A 72 -3.86 11.84 -13.78
CA GLN A 72 -4.46 12.27 -12.51
C GLN A 72 -3.85 13.56 -11.98
N GLY A 73 -2.54 13.76 -12.16
CA GLY A 73 -1.84 14.98 -11.74
C GLY A 73 -2.28 16.20 -12.53
N VAL A 74 -2.35 16.08 -13.87
CA VAL A 74 -2.82 17.15 -14.75
C VAL A 74 -4.30 17.45 -14.49
N GLU A 75 -5.14 16.42 -14.39
CA GLU A 75 -6.57 16.57 -14.09
C GLU A 75 -6.78 17.32 -12.77
N ARG A 76 -6.07 16.93 -11.70
CA ARG A 76 -6.19 17.60 -10.39
C ARG A 76 -5.71 19.05 -10.40
N TRP A 77 -4.67 19.39 -11.17
CA TRP A 77 -4.15 20.76 -11.22
C TRP A 77 -4.99 21.72 -12.05
N PHE A 78 -5.60 21.25 -13.15
CA PHE A 78 -6.31 22.12 -14.08
C PHE A 78 -7.84 22.00 -13.99
N PHE A 79 -8.37 20.83 -13.65
CA PHE A 79 -9.80 20.53 -13.59
C PHE A 79 -10.15 19.66 -12.36
N PRO A 80 -9.92 20.17 -11.13
CA PRO A 80 -10.23 19.41 -9.92
C PRO A 80 -11.73 19.17 -9.80
N TYR A 81 -12.11 17.99 -9.30
CA TYR A 81 -13.50 17.67 -8.99
C TYR A 81 -13.94 18.30 -7.66
N ASP A 82 -15.24 18.60 -7.52
CA ASP A 82 -15.81 19.21 -6.31
C ASP A 82 -15.43 18.46 -5.02
N TYR A 83 -15.43 17.11 -5.05
CA TYR A 83 -15.05 16.31 -3.88
C TYR A 83 -13.57 16.47 -3.50
N GLN A 84 -12.68 16.71 -4.46
CA GLN A 84 -11.25 16.92 -4.20
C GLN A 84 -11.03 18.28 -3.54
N ILE A 85 -11.76 19.30 -3.99
CA ILE A 85 -11.72 20.66 -3.42
C ILE A 85 -12.18 20.62 -1.96
N VAL A 86 -13.31 19.96 -1.68
CA VAL A 86 -13.82 19.80 -0.31
C VAL A 86 -12.82 19.04 0.57
N GLN A 87 -12.17 17.99 0.04
CA GLN A 87 -11.13 17.25 0.78
C GLN A 87 -9.89 18.08 1.07
N GLU A 88 -9.46 18.95 0.15
CA GLU A 88 -8.30 19.83 0.37
C GLU A 88 -8.59 20.91 1.43
N ILE A 89 -9.81 21.45 1.45
CA ILE A 89 -10.26 22.42 2.46
C ILE A 89 -10.26 21.77 3.86
N HIS A 90 -10.86 20.59 4.02
CA HIS A 90 -10.93 19.89 5.31
C HIS A 90 -9.60 19.28 5.76
N ARG A 91 -8.61 19.16 4.86
CA ARG A 91 -7.30 18.57 5.18
C ARG A 91 -6.65 19.25 6.39
N HIS A 92 -6.72 20.58 6.44
CA HIS A 92 -6.06 21.38 7.49
C HIS A 92 -6.84 21.38 8.81
N GLU A 93 -8.16 21.21 8.75
CA GLU A 93 -9.01 21.14 9.94
C GLU A 93 -8.81 19.83 10.70
N SER A 94 -8.64 18.71 9.98
CA SER A 94 -8.42 17.39 10.59
C SER A 94 -7.07 17.25 11.31
N ASP A 95 -6.03 17.94 10.85
CA ASP A 95 -4.71 17.95 11.49
C ASP A 95 -4.72 18.85 12.74
N ALA A 96 -5.47 19.96 12.71
CA ALA A 96 -5.67 20.81 13.88
C ALA A 96 -6.42 20.07 15.00
N THR A 97 -7.48 19.33 14.68
CA THR A 97 -8.20 18.51 15.68
C THR A 97 -7.33 17.40 16.26
N LYS A 98 -6.48 16.74 15.46
CA LYS A 98 -5.56 15.71 15.97
C LYS A 98 -4.45 16.29 16.84
N ALA A 99 -3.91 17.44 16.46
CA ALA A 99 -2.91 18.14 17.28
C ALA A 99 -3.53 18.61 18.61
N ASP A 100 -4.72 19.21 18.57
CA ASP A 100 -5.45 19.67 19.76
C ASP A 100 -5.80 18.51 20.70
N HIS A 101 -6.24 17.37 20.17
CA HIS A 101 -6.53 16.19 20.99
C HIS A 101 -5.28 15.56 21.62
N LEU A 102 -4.12 15.65 20.95
CA LEU A 102 -2.83 15.21 21.48
C LEU A 102 -2.27 16.21 22.51
N GLU A 103 -2.50 17.51 22.34
CA GLU A 103 -2.14 18.54 23.33
C GLU A 103 -2.99 18.39 24.59
N ILE A 104 -4.31 18.19 24.47
CA ILE A 104 -5.20 17.91 25.60
C ILE A 104 -4.78 16.61 26.32
N GLU A 105 -4.45 15.53 25.60
CA GLU A 105 -3.94 14.28 26.20
C GLU A 105 -2.63 14.48 26.98
N ASN A 106 -1.76 15.38 26.53
CA ASN A 106 -0.46 15.63 27.15
C ASN A 106 -0.56 16.59 28.36
N GLU A 107 -1.55 17.49 28.39
CA GLU A 107 -1.80 18.38 29.54
C GLU A 107 -2.67 17.77 30.65
N LEU A 108 -3.33 16.63 30.39
CA LEU A 108 -4.18 15.95 31.37
C LEU A 108 -3.36 15.36 32.53
N THR A 109 -3.74 15.70 33.76
CA THR A 109 -3.18 15.03 34.94
C THR A 109 -3.61 13.55 34.97
N PRO A 110 -2.82 12.62 35.56
CA PRO A 110 -3.13 11.18 35.53
C PRO A 110 -4.49 10.79 36.11
N GLN A 111 -5.09 11.69 36.90
CA GLN A 111 -6.40 11.52 37.52
C GLN A 111 -7.53 11.89 36.56
N GLU A 112 -7.35 12.92 35.72
CA GLU A 112 -8.33 13.34 34.71
C GLU A 112 -8.34 12.39 33.52
N ALA A 113 -7.19 11.86 33.09
CA ALA A 113 -7.14 10.83 32.04
C ALA A 113 -7.97 9.56 32.38
N ARG A 114 -8.19 9.28 33.68
CA ARG A 114 -8.99 8.14 34.15
C ARG A 114 -10.50 8.41 34.18
N SER A 115 -10.93 9.67 34.27
CA SER A 115 -12.37 10.01 34.31
C SER A 115 -13.04 9.90 32.95
N TYR A 116 -12.27 10.08 31.86
CA TYR A 116 -12.74 9.93 30.48
C TYR A 116 -12.75 8.48 29.97
N ALA A 117 -12.26 7.51 30.75
CA ALA A 117 -12.17 6.11 30.38
C ALA A 117 -13.40 5.26 30.79
N ILE A 118 -14.54 5.89 31.06
CA ILE A 118 -15.81 5.24 31.44
C ILE A 118 -16.85 5.48 30.35
#